data_AF-A0A1Y5TBY2-F1
#
_entry.id   AF-A0A1Y5TBY2-F1
#
_cell.length_a   1.000
_cell.length_b   1.000
_cell.length_c   1.000
_cell.angle_alpha   90.00
_cell.angle_beta   90.00
_cell.angle_gamma   90.00
#
_symmetry.space_group_name_H-M   'P 1'
#
loop_
_entity.id
_entity.type
_entity.pdbx_description
1 polymer ?
#
loop_
_entity_poly.entity_id
_entity_poly.type
_entity_poly.pdbx_seq_one_letter_code
_entity_poly.pdbx_strand_id
1 'polypeptide(L)'
;MKGLFPQFDPYTPKDFEAIWKNALFVFDTNVLLSLYRYQSKTRDQLLELLDQLSDQIWIPHHVALEFQRNRATVIADQINRFTEVEKVVKKSRDSLRSDLEGLQLAQRHSLIDPDKLTNEFDRISKDFLTYLEDIQKKQQELNSPDPLKAKIESLFDGKVGKEPENQKNLDDIYIKRARSVSHCLYRPAIWIAKKKSPALMNTATTI
;
A
#
# COMPACT_ATOMS: atom_id res chain seq x y z
N MET A 1 -30.65 4.73 -14.29
CA MET A 1 -29.56 5.60 -13.76
C MET A 1 -30.10 6.68 -12.83
N LYS A 2 -31.15 7.43 -13.22
CA LYS A 2 -31.80 8.42 -12.34
C LYS A 2 -32.30 7.75 -11.05
N GLY A 3 -31.98 8.32 -9.89
CA GLY A 3 -32.41 7.84 -8.56
C GLY A 3 -31.55 6.76 -7.89
N LEU A 4 -30.61 6.12 -8.59
CA LEU A 4 -29.72 5.10 -8.01
C LEU A 4 -28.57 5.67 -7.21
N PHE A 5 -28.16 6.91 -7.51
CA PHE A 5 -27.07 7.59 -6.83
C PHE A 5 -27.47 9.00 -6.42
N PRO A 6 -28.42 9.15 -5.49
CA PRO A 6 -28.86 10.47 -5.02
C PRO A 6 -27.71 11.32 -4.46
N GLN A 7 -26.62 10.68 -4.00
CA GLN A 7 -25.40 11.37 -3.56
C GLN A 7 -24.68 12.15 -4.67
N PHE A 8 -24.95 11.89 -5.96
CA PHE A 8 -24.40 12.67 -7.08
C PHE A 8 -25.42 13.64 -7.69
N ASP A 9 -26.68 13.64 -7.21
CA ASP A 9 -27.68 14.59 -7.68
C ASP A 9 -27.46 15.95 -6.98
N PRO A 10 -27.27 17.06 -7.73
CA PRO A 10 -27.05 18.37 -7.16
C PRO A 10 -28.33 18.99 -6.56
N TYR A 11 -29.51 18.49 -6.93
CA TYR A 11 -30.81 19.04 -6.49
C TYR A 11 -31.37 18.37 -5.24
N THR A 12 -30.67 17.36 -4.70
CA THR A 12 -31.06 16.71 -3.44
C THR A 12 -30.42 17.47 -2.28
N PRO A 13 -31.19 18.02 -1.32
CA PRO A 13 -30.65 18.60 -0.10
C PRO A 13 -29.87 17.51 0.66
N LYS A 14 -28.58 17.72 0.87
CA LYS A 14 -27.72 16.78 1.60
C LYS A 14 -27.38 17.41 2.93
N ASP A 15 -27.87 16.80 4.00
CA ASP A 15 -27.44 17.11 5.36
C ASP A 15 -26.17 16.31 5.66
N PHE A 16 -25.03 16.85 5.24
CA PHE A 16 -23.73 16.23 5.47
C PHE A 16 -23.39 16.12 6.95
N GLU A 17 -23.89 17.03 7.78
CA GLU A 17 -23.65 17.00 9.22
C GLU A 17 -24.34 15.81 9.87
N ALA A 18 -25.63 15.60 9.54
CA ALA A 18 -26.36 14.43 10.02
C ALA A 18 -25.78 13.12 9.48
N ILE A 19 -25.33 13.08 8.21
CA ILE A 19 -24.68 11.88 7.65
C ILE A 19 -23.39 11.60 8.41
N TRP A 20 -22.54 12.61 8.61
CA TRP A 20 -21.24 12.43 9.25
C TRP A 20 -21.35 12.01 10.72
N LYS A 21 -22.38 12.50 11.42
CA LYS A 21 -22.65 12.17 12.82
C LYS A 21 -23.17 10.74 13.05
N ASN A 22 -23.79 10.14 12.03
CA ASN A 22 -24.43 8.83 12.12
C ASN A 22 -23.75 7.77 11.22
N ALA A 23 -22.65 8.13 10.55
CA ALA A 23 -21.98 7.25 9.61
C ALA A 23 -21.20 6.17 10.34
N LEU A 24 -21.20 4.95 9.78
CA LEU A 24 -20.24 3.92 10.16
C LEU A 24 -19.05 3.98 9.21
N PHE A 25 -17.87 4.31 9.74
CA PHE A 25 -16.63 4.36 8.99
C PHE A 25 -16.00 2.97 8.92
N VAL A 26 -15.92 2.45 7.71
CA VAL A 26 -15.30 1.15 7.44
C VAL A 26 -14.02 1.37 6.64
N PHE A 27 -12.88 1.05 7.25
CA PHE A 27 -11.57 1.25 6.66
C PHE A 27 -11.11 -0.01 5.91
N ASP A 28 -10.42 0.21 4.80
CA ASP A 28 -9.72 -0.84 4.06
C ASP A 28 -8.36 -1.15 4.70
N THR A 29 -7.86 -2.36 4.47
CA THR A 29 -6.54 -2.83 4.91
C THR A 29 -5.44 -1.87 4.47
N ASN A 30 -5.54 -1.36 3.23
CA ASN A 30 -4.53 -0.45 2.68
C ASN A 30 -4.39 0.85 3.46
N VAL A 31 -5.47 1.35 4.06
CA VAL A 31 -5.43 2.56 4.90
C VAL A 31 -4.61 2.28 6.16
N LEU A 32 -4.87 1.15 6.82
CA LEU A 32 -4.15 0.73 8.03
C LEU A 32 -2.67 0.45 7.73
N LEU A 33 -2.37 -0.23 6.62
CA LEU A 33 -0.99 -0.48 6.20
C LEU A 33 -0.24 0.81 5.81
N SER A 34 -0.94 1.83 5.32
CA SER A 34 -0.32 3.12 4.97
C SER A 34 0.22 3.87 6.20
N LEU A 35 -0.28 3.59 7.42
CA LEU A 35 0.28 4.14 8.65
C LEU A 35 1.77 3.80 8.83
N TYR A 36 2.21 2.66 8.29
CA TYR A 36 3.63 2.25 8.31
C TYR A 36 4.47 2.91 7.21
N ARG A 37 3.83 3.50 6.20
CA ARG A 37 4.50 4.13 5.04
C ARG A 37 4.62 5.64 5.18
N TYR A 38 3.80 6.25 6.01
CA TYR A 38 3.76 7.70 6.16
C TYR A 38 4.85 8.23 7.09
N GLN A 39 5.24 9.48 6.84
CA GLN A 39 6.03 10.26 7.78
C GLN A 39 5.28 10.43 9.10
N SER A 40 6.03 10.59 10.20
CA SER A 40 5.48 10.68 11.56
C SER A 40 4.30 11.65 11.67
N LYS A 41 4.46 12.88 11.14
CA LYS A 41 3.40 13.90 11.18
C LYS A 41 2.08 13.43 10.56
N THR A 42 2.11 12.88 9.35
CA THR A 42 0.90 12.44 8.64
C THR A 42 0.30 11.19 9.28
N ARG A 43 1.15 10.28 9.76
CA ARG A 43 0.71 9.11 10.53
C ARG A 43 -0.03 9.54 11.79
N ASP A 44 0.53 10.49 12.53
CA ASP A 44 -0.04 10.95 13.81
C ASP A 44 -1.37 11.67 13.61
N GLN A 45 -1.49 12.47 12.54
CA GLN A 45 -2.76 13.08 12.13
C GLN A 45 -3.84 12.04 11.77
N LEU A 46 -3.47 10.98 11.03
CA LEU A 46 -4.41 9.92 10.71
C LEU A 46 -4.83 9.14 11.96
N LEU A 47 -3.90 8.89 12.89
CA LEU A 47 -4.22 8.24 14.16
C LEU A 47 -5.16 9.09 15.01
N GLU A 48 -4.97 10.41 15.05
CA GLU A 48 -5.85 11.34 15.75
C GLU A 48 -7.26 11.35 15.12
N LEU A 49 -7.34 11.33 13.79
CA LEU A 49 -8.63 11.22 13.09
C LEU A 49 -9.35 9.91 13.44
N LEU A 50 -8.64 8.79 13.44
CA LEU A 50 -9.22 7.49 13.82
C LEU A 50 -9.69 7.48 15.29
N ASP A 51 -8.97 8.16 16.17
CA ASP A 51 -9.31 8.30 17.58
C ASP A 51 -10.59 9.14 17.78
N GLN A 52 -10.70 10.27 17.06
CA GLN A 52 -11.90 11.11 17.04
C GLN A 52 -13.14 10.38 16.51
N LEU A 53 -12.94 9.45 15.57
CA LEU A 53 -14.02 8.63 15.00
C LEU A 53 -14.26 7.33 15.78
N SER A 54 -13.55 7.10 16.89
CA SER A 54 -13.48 5.78 17.53
C SER A 54 -14.83 5.13 17.83
N ASP A 55 -15.88 5.88 18.16
CA ASP A 55 -17.24 5.33 18.40
C ASP A 55 -17.98 4.93 17.12
N GLN A 56 -17.50 5.35 15.96
CA GLN A 56 -18.11 5.20 14.65
C GLN A 56 -17.24 4.39 13.67
N ILE A 57 -16.12 3.82 14.11
CA ILE A 57 -15.26 2.97 13.27
C ILE A 57 -15.59 1.48 13.44
N TRP A 58 -15.50 0.73 12.35
CA TRP A 58 -15.60 -0.73 12.35
C TRP A 58 -14.83 -1.34 11.18
N ILE A 59 -14.23 -2.52 11.35
CA ILE A 59 -13.57 -3.24 10.25
C ILE A 59 -14.03 -4.70 10.14
N PRO A 60 -14.14 -5.26 8.93
CA PRO A 60 -14.35 -6.69 8.75
C PRO A 60 -13.20 -7.52 9.33
N HIS A 61 -13.49 -8.75 9.77
CA HIS A 61 -12.47 -9.71 10.22
C HIS A 61 -11.35 -9.88 9.18
N HIS A 62 -11.71 -9.94 7.90
CA HIS A 62 -10.73 -10.11 6.82
C HIS A 62 -9.73 -8.95 6.73
N VAL A 63 -10.19 -7.72 6.96
CA VAL A 63 -9.31 -6.53 6.96
C VAL A 63 -8.29 -6.62 8.10
N ALA A 64 -8.73 -7.02 9.30
CA ALA A 64 -7.82 -7.25 10.42
C ALA A 64 -6.81 -8.38 10.13
N LEU A 65 -7.26 -9.48 9.53
CA LEU A 65 -6.40 -10.60 9.16
C LEU A 65 -5.36 -10.20 8.10
N GLU A 66 -5.77 -9.52 7.04
CA GLU A 66 -4.87 -9.03 6.00
C GLU A 66 -3.86 -8.03 6.56
N PHE A 67 -4.30 -7.15 7.47
CA PHE A 67 -3.40 -6.22 8.16
C PHE A 67 -2.30 -6.98 8.90
N GLN A 68 -2.66 -7.97 9.72
CA GLN A 68 -1.67 -8.75 10.49
C GLN A 68 -0.70 -9.52 9.57
N ARG A 69 -1.20 -10.09 8.46
CA ARG A 69 -0.38 -10.83 7.49
C ARG A 69 0.59 -9.94 6.73
N ASN A 70 0.12 -8.79 6.25
CA ASN A 70 0.88 -7.93 5.35
C ASN A 70 1.77 -6.89 6.07
N ARG A 71 1.54 -6.66 7.37
CA ARG A 71 2.29 -5.68 8.18
C ARG A 71 3.80 -5.86 8.08
N ALA A 72 4.30 -7.08 8.32
CA ALA A 72 5.73 -7.38 8.29
C ALA A 72 6.34 -7.11 6.90
N THR A 73 5.62 -7.48 5.83
CA THR A 73 6.02 -7.20 4.45
C THR A 73 6.12 -5.71 4.19
N VAL A 74 5.13 -4.91 4.61
CA VAL A 74 5.16 -3.45 4.42
C VAL A 74 6.34 -2.80 5.16
N ILE A 75 6.64 -3.26 6.38
CA ILE A 75 7.81 -2.78 7.13
C ILE A 75 9.10 -3.16 6.39
N ALA A 76 9.23 -4.40 5.93
CA ALA A 76 10.40 -4.86 5.16
C ALA A 76 10.57 -4.06 3.86
N ASP A 77 9.48 -3.77 3.14
CA ASP A 77 9.50 -2.95 1.94
C ASP A 77 9.97 -1.52 2.22
N GLN A 78 9.59 -0.93 3.37
CA GLN A 78 10.12 0.37 3.76
C GLN A 78 11.63 0.33 3.99
N ILE A 79 12.14 -0.69 4.66
CA ILE A 79 13.58 -0.88 4.86
C ILE A 79 14.30 -1.04 3.52
N ASN A 80 13.74 -1.87 2.62
CA ASN A 80 14.31 -2.10 1.29
C ASN A 80 14.40 -0.81 0.45
N ARG A 81 13.48 0.14 0.60
CA ARG A 81 13.56 1.43 -0.11
C ARG A 81 14.82 2.21 0.21
N PHE A 82 15.31 2.16 1.46
CA PHE A 82 16.59 2.79 1.82
C PHE A 82 17.75 2.14 1.05
N THR A 83 17.78 0.80 1.03
CA THR A 83 18.79 0.05 0.27
C THR A 83 18.73 0.34 -1.23
N GLU A 84 17.54 0.49 -1.82
CA GLU A 84 17.41 0.86 -3.24
C GLU A 84 17.91 2.28 -3.52
N VAL A 85 17.60 3.25 -2.65
CA VAL A 85 18.14 4.62 -2.76
C VAL A 85 19.66 4.62 -2.66
N GLU A 86 20.22 3.89 -1.69
CA GLU A 86 21.67 3.72 -1.54
C GLU A 86 22.32 3.17 -2.82
N LYS A 87 21.73 2.13 -3.41
CA LYS A 87 22.20 1.55 -4.68
C LYS A 87 22.17 2.57 -5.81
N VAL A 88 21.11 3.36 -5.93
CA VAL A 88 20.98 4.40 -6.98
C VAL A 88 22.09 5.44 -6.85
N VAL A 89 22.37 5.91 -5.64
CA VAL A 89 23.43 6.91 -5.38
C VAL A 89 24.80 6.34 -5.71
N LYS A 90 25.12 5.14 -5.20
CA LYS A 90 26.39 4.46 -5.49
C LYS A 90 26.59 4.23 -6.99
N LYS A 91 25.55 3.73 -7.68
CA LYS A 91 25.58 3.50 -9.12
C LYS A 91 25.82 4.80 -9.91
N SER A 92 25.16 5.88 -9.52
CA SER A 92 25.30 7.18 -10.19
C SER A 92 26.72 7.73 -10.04
N ARG A 93 27.31 7.60 -8.85
CA ARG A 93 28.71 7.96 -8.57
C ARG A 93 29.69 7.16 -9.43
N ASP A 94 29.53 5.84 -9.45
CA ASP A 94 30.45 4.96 -10.16
C ASP A 94 30.34 5.15 -11.68
N SER A 95 29.12 5.37 -12.18
CA SER A 95 28.90 5.65 -13.61
C SER A 95 29.52 6.99 -14.03
N LEU A 96 29.30 8.06 -13.25
CA LEU A 96 29.90 9.37 -13.53
C LEU A 96 31.44 9.30 -13.57
N ARG A 97 32.06 8.59 -12.62
CA ARG A 97 33.51 8.40 -12.61
C ARG A 97 33.98 7.64 -13.84
N SER A 98 33.33 6.51 -14.16
CA SER A 98 33.67 5.69 -15.31
C SER A 98 33.53 6.45 -16.63
N ASP A 99 32.48 7.26 -16.79
CA ASP A 99 32.25 8.05 -18.00
C ASP A 99 33.33 9.13 -18.18
N LEU A 100 33.73 9.80 -17.09
CA LEU A 100 34.79 10.81 -17.12
C LEU A 100 36.18 10.21 -17.38
N GLU A 101 36.48 9.05 -16.78
CA GLU A 101 37.71 8.29 -17.06
C GLU A 101 37.78 7.86 -18.54
N GLY A 102 36.65 7.41 -19.11
CA GLY A 102 36.54 7.00 -20.50
C GLY A 102 36.84 8.11 -21.52
N LEU A 103 36.66 9.38 -21.15
CA LEU A 103 37.00 10.52 -22.00
C LEU A 103 38.51 10.76 -22.12
N GLN A 104 39.33 10.11 -21.28
CA GLN A 104 40.79 10.21 -21.27
C GLN A 104 41.31 11.67 -21.27
N LEU A 105 40.62 12.55 -20.54
CA LEU A 105 40.88 14.00 -20.57
C LEU A 105 42.31 14.36 -20.17
N ALA A 106 42.89 13.61 -19.22
CA ALA A 106 44.28 13.76 -18.80
C ALA A 106 45.30 13.39 -19.89
N GLN A 107 44.98 12.39 -20.73
CA GLN A 107 45.87 11.96 -21.82
C GLN A 107 45.75 12.84 -23.06
N ARG A 108 44.66 13.60 -23.19
CA ARG A 108 44.36 14.46 -24.35
C ARG A 108 44.74 15.94 -24.15
N HIS A 109 45.51 16.26 -23.11
CA HIS A 109 45.88 17.64 -22.75
C HIS A 109 44.67 18.58 -22.66
N SER A 110 43.53 18.08 -22.16
CA SER A 110 42.34 18.90 -21.95
C SER A 110 42.57 19.90 -20.80
N LEU A 111 42.07 21.13 -20.95
CA LEU A 111 42.03 22.13 -19.86
C LEU A 111 40.95 21.82 -18.81
N ILE A 112 40.11 20.81 -19.06
CA ILE A 112 39.02 20.40 -18.19
C ILE A 112 39.58 19.47 -17.11
N ASP A 113 39.45 19.88 -15.85
CA ASP A 113 39.76 19.08 -14.67
C ASP A 113 38.50 18.35 -14.17
N PRO A 114 38.33 17.04 -14.46
CA PRO A 114 37.19 16.27 -13.99
C PRO A 114 37.27 15.94 -12.48
N ASP A 115 38.46 15.98 -11.88
CA ASP A 115 38.67 15.57 -10.48
C ASP A 115 37.92 16.49 -9.53
N LYS A 116 37.80 17.78 -9.87
CA LYS A 116 37.00 18.72 -9.10
C LYS A 116 35.54 18.30 -9.01
N LEU A 117 34.94 17.82 -10.11
CA LEU A 117 33.54 17.40 -10.13
C LEU A 117 33.37 16.05 -9.41
N THR A 118 34.24 15.07 -9.67
CA THR A 118 34.14 13.74 -9.04
C THR A 118 34.33 13.82 -7.53
N ASN A 119 35.31 14.60 -7.05
CA ASN A 119 35.56 14.76 -5.62
C ASN A 119 34.40 15.45 -4.89
N GLU A 120 33.81 16.49 -5.48
CA GLU A 120 32.62 17.14 -4.89
C GLU A 120 31.40 16.19 -4.90
N PHE A 121 31.20 15.44 -5.98
CA PHE A 121 30.13 14.46 -6.07
C PHE A 121 30.31 13.31 -5.06
N ASP A 122 31.55 12.86 -4.84
CA ASP A 122 31.89 11.87 -3.80
C ASP A 122 31.55 12.39 -2.40
N ARG A 123 31.90 13.64 -2.10
CA ARG A 123 31.57 14.26 -0.81
C ARG A 123 30.07 14.32 -0.59
N ILE A 124 29.32 14.87 -1.56
CA ILE A 124 27.85 14.99 -1.49
C ILE A 124 27.21 13.61 -1.36
N SER A 125 27.68 12.62 -2.13
CA SER A 125 27.18 11.25 -2.06
C SER A 125 27.40 10.66 -0.67
N LYS A 126 28.59 10.82 -0.09
CA LYS A 126 28.92 10.30 1.24
C LYS A 126 28.09 10.96 2.34
N ASP A 127 27.93 12.29 2.27
CA ASP A 127 27.11 13.04 3.23
C ASP A 127 25.65 12.58 3.19
N PHE A 128 25.11 12.39 1.98
CA PHE A 128 23.75 11.88 1.79
C PHE A 128 23.58 10.45 2.29
N LEU A 129 24.54 9.55 2.03
CA LEU A 129 24.48 8.16 2.53
C LEU A 129 24.54 8.10 4.05
N THR A 130 25.35 8.96 4.69
CA THR A 130 25.42 9.05 6.15
C THR A 130 24.10 9.53 6.73
N TYR A 131 23.50 10.56 6.12
CA TYR A 131 22.17 11.03 6.47
C TYR A 131 21.09 9.94 6.30
N LEU A 132 21.17 9.16 5.22
CA LEU A 132 20.26 8.06 4.92
C LEU A 132 20.34 6.96 6.00
N GLU A 133 21.55 6.56 6.39
CA GLU A 133 21.78 5.60 7.48
C GLU A 133 21.22 6.08 8.82
N ASP A 134 21.39 7.36 9.14
CA ASP A 134 20.87 7.94 10.39
C ASP A 134 19.34 7.99 10.43
N ILE A 135 18.68 8.16 9.29
CA ILE A 135 17.23 8.04 9.19
C ILE A 135 16.81 6.57 9.34
N GLN A 136 17.51 5.66 8.66
CA GLN A 136 17.19 4.24 8.66
C GLN A 136 17.25 3.66 10.09
N LYS A 137 18.26 4.05 10.87
CA LYS A 137 18.41 3.64 12.29
C LYS A 137 17.26 4.11 13.19
N LYS A 138 16.60 5.21 12.85
CA LYS A 138 15.44 5.73 13.59
C LYS A 138 14.14 5.02 13.21
N GLN A 139 14.16 4.22 12.15
CA GLN A 139 12.99 3.50 11.69
C GLN A 139 12.76 2.24 12.53
N GLN A 140 11.51 1.81 12.58
CA GLN A 140 11.08 0.70 13.40
C GLN A 140 11.65 -0.63 12.89
N GLU A 141 12.31 -1.38 13.77
CA GLU A 141 12.89 -2.68 13.44
C GLU A 141 11.80 -3.77 13.42
N LEU A 142 11.93 -4.73 12.49
CA LEU A 142 10.97 -5.83 12.31
C LEU A 142 10.72 -6.68 13.58
N ASN A 143 11.76 -6.84 14.41
CA ASN A 143 11.72 -7.68 15.61
C ASN A 143 11.56 -6.87 16.91
N SER A 144 11.36 -5.55 16.81
CA SER A 144 11.16 -4.68 17.97
C SER A 144 9.69 -4.63 18.40
N PRO A 145 9.39 -4.22 19.65
CA PRO A 145 8.02 -3.90 20.04
C PRO A 145 7.38 -2.96 19.03
N ASP A 146 6.09 -3.16 18.74
CA ASP A 146 5.36 -2.34 17.77
C ASP A 146 4.30 -1.43 18.42
N PRO A 147 4.68 -0.20 18.83
CA PRO A 147 3.74 0.76 19.42
C PRO A 147 2.60 1.14 18.47
N LEU A 148 2.87 1.18 17.16
CA LEU A 148 1.87 1.53 16.16
C LEU A 148 0.81 0.43 16.05
N LYS A 149 1.23 -0.84 16.03
CA LYS A 149 0.32 -1.99 16.11
C LYS A 149 -0.52 -1.94 17.37
N ALA A 150 0.10 -1.73 18.53
CA ALA A 150 -0.63 -1.67 19.80
C ALA A 150 -1.70 -0.56 19.80
N LYS A 151 -1.39 0.60 19.23
CA LYS A 151 -2.34 1.70 19.09
C LYS A 151 -3.48 1.37 18.13
N ILE A 152 -3.19 0.75 16.99
CA ILE A 152 -4.22 0.31 16.03
C ILE A 152 -5.12 -0.77 16.68
N GLU A 153 -4.54 -1.74 17.38
CA GLU A 153 -5.30 -2.79 18.07
C GLU A 153 -6.20 -2.20 19.16
N SER A 154 -5.72 -1.22 19.91
CA SER A 154 -6.54 -0.51 20.90
C SER A 154 -7.67 0.29 20.26
N LEU A 155 -7.46 0.93 19.11
CA LEU A 155 -8.50 1.72 18.42
C LEU A 155 -9.66 0.84 17.94
N PHE A 156 -9.34 -0.35 17.43
CA PHE A 156 -10.30 -1.31 16.87
C PHE A 156 -10.75 -2.40 17.85
N ASP A 157 -10.37 -2.31 19.14
CA ASP A 157 -10.82 -3.28 20.13
C ASP A 157 -12.36 -3.30 20.23
N GLY A 158 -12.94 -4.50 20.16
CA GLY A 158 -14.39 -4.70 20.07
C GLY A 158 -15.06 -4.22 18.77
N LYS A 159 -14.32 -3.67 17.81
CA LYS A 159 -14.84 -3.08 16.54
C LYS A 159 -14.43 -3.87 15.30
N VAL A 160 -14.10 -5.13 15.49
CA VAL A 160 -13.77 -6.08 14.41
C VAL A 160 -14.95 -7.03 14.20
N GLY A 161 -15.30 -7.29 12.94
CA GLY A 161 -16.29 -8.30 12.59
C GLY A 161 -15.92 -9.70 13.11
N LYS A 162 -16.94 -10.53 13.33
CA LYS A 162 -16.74 -11.92 13.76
C LYS A 162 -15.98 -12.72 12.69
N GLU A 163 -15.20 -13.70 13.16
CA GLU A 163 -14.56 -14.67 12.28
C GLU A 163 -15.64 -15.43 11.49
N PRO A 164 -15.45 -15.60 10.17
CA PRO A 164 -16.35 -16.40 9.35
C PRO A 164 -16.24 -17.89 9.72
N GLU A 165 -17.38 -18.57 9.85
CA GLU A 165 -17.44 -19.97 10.31
C GLU A 165 -16.68 -20.96 9.42
N ASN A 166 -16.64 -20.71 8.10
CA ASN A 166 -15.85 -21.50 7.15
C ASN A 166 -15.70 -20.77 5.81
N GLN A 167 -14.77 -21.24 4.98
CA GLN A 167 -14.50 -20.68 3.64
C GLN A 167 -15.75 -20.72 2.74
N LYS A 168 -16.60 -21.74 2.88
CA LYS A 168 -17.84 -21.87 2.09
C LYS A 168 -18.83 -20.74 2.41
N ASN A 169 -18.96 -20.37 3.67
CA ASN A 169 -19.82 -19.27 4.13
C ASN A 169 -19.32 -17.93 3.55
N LEU A 170 -18.01 -17.70 3.56
CA LEU A 170 -17.41 -16.53 2.87
C LEU A 170 -17.72 -16.52 1.39
N ASP A 171 -17.46 -17.62 0.68
CA ASP A 171 -17.69 -17.73 -0.75
C ASP A 171 -19.17 -17.47 -1.08
N ASP A 172 -20.10 -18.00 -0.27
CA ASP A 172 -21.53 -17.76 -0.39
C ASP A 172 -21.90 -16.29 -0.13
N ILE A 173 -21.26 -15.62 0.84
CA ILE A 173 -21.41 -14.17 1.05
C ILE A 173 -20.90 -13.38 -0.16
N TYR A 174 -19.73 -13.72 -0.69
CA TYR A 174 -19.18 -13.07 -1.88
C TYR A 174 -20.06 -13.29 -3.11
N ILE A 175 -20.59 -14.50 -3.31
CA ILE A 175 -21.53 -14.82 -4.39
C ILE A 175 -22.85 -14.07 -4.21
N LYS A 176 -23.42 -14.04 -3.00
CA LYS A 176 -24.65 -13.27 -2.70
C LYS A 176 -24.42 -11.78 -2.94
N ARG A 177 -23.27 -11.24 -2.52
CA ARG A 177 -22.89 -9.85 -2.75
C ARG A 177 -22.69 -9.58 -4.24
N ALA A 178 -22.00 -10.45 -4.96
CA ALA A 178 -21.82 -10.34 -6.41
C ALA A 178 -23.12 -10.46 -7.19
N ARG A 179 -24.10 -11.24 -6.71
CA ARG A 179 -25.46 -11.33 -7.28
C ARG A 179 -26.29 -10.08 -6.99
N SER A 180 -26.19 -9.54 -5.78
CA SER A 180 -26.83 -8.27 -5.40
C SER A 180 -26.23 -7.08 -6.16
N VAL A 181 -24.90 -7.08 -6.35
CA VAL A 181 -24.16 -6.13 -7.18
C VAL A 181 -24.38 -6.41 -8.67
N SER A 182 -24.69 -7.64 -9.12
CA SER A 182 -25.12 -7.89 -10.51
C SER A 182 -26.52 -7.33 -10.79
N HIS A 183 -27.34 -7.09 -9.76
CA HIS A 183 -28.55 -6.27 -9.85
C HIS A 183 -28.24 -4.76 -9.92
N CYS A 184 -27.01 -4.36 -9.59
CA CYS A 184 -26.46 -3.01 -9.70
C CYS A 184 -25.28 -3.01 -10.70
N LEU A 185 -25.59 -3.22 -11.98
CA LEU A 185 -24.69 -3.29 -13.14
C LEU A 185 -23.36 -2.52 -12.98
N TYR A 186 -22.26 -3.24 -12.72
CA TYR A 186 -20.93 -2.94 -13.26
C TYR A 186 -20.05 -4.20 -13.20
N ARG A 187 -19.82 -4.83 -14.36
CA ARG A 187 -18.78 -5.87 -14.56
C ARG A 187 -17.54 -5.18 -15.13
N PRO A 188 -16.43 -5.03 -14.40
CA PRO A 188 -15.12 -4.92 -15.03
C PRO A 188 -14.77 -6.32 -15.56
N ALA A 189 -14.57 -6.42 -16.87
CA ALA A 189 -14.24 -7.66 -17.55
C ALA A 189 -12.83 -8.12 -17.19
N ILE A 190 -12.64 -8.79 -16.06
CA ILE A 190 -11.42 -9.52 -15.69
C ILE A 190 -11.85 -10.60 -14.68
N TRP A 191 -11.41 -11.84 -14.92
CA TRP A 191 -11.63 -13.06 -14.11
C TRP A 191 -12.97 -13.80 -14.23
N ILE A 192 -13.11 -14.64 -15.26
CA ILE A 192 -13.22 -16.11 -15.10
C ILE A 192 -12.57 -16.75 -16.33
N ALA A 193 -11.27 -17.00 -16.28
CA ALA A 193 -10.61 -17.93 -17.19
C ALA A 193 -10.04 -19.10 -16.38
N LYS A 194 -10.41 -20.31 -16.81
CA LYS A 194 -9.93 -21.63 -16.39
C LYS A 194 -10.51 -22.23 -15.09
N LYS A 195 -11.62 -22.95 -15.27
CA LYS A 195 -11.65 -24.38 -14.94
C LYS A 195 -12.07 -25.15 -16.19
N LYS A 196 -11.11 -25.80 -16.86
CA LYS A 196 -11.37 -26.84 -17.86
C LYS A 196 -11.11 -28.20 -17.22
N SER A 197 -11.92 -29.16 -17.68
CA SER A 197 -11.82 -30.62 -17.59
C SER A 197 -12.52 -31.32 -16.42
N PRO A 198 -13.01 -32.57 -16.62
CA PRO A 198 -13.43 -33.22 -17.87
C PRO A 198 -14.78 -33.94 -17.73
N ALA A 199 -15.67 -33.83 -18.71
CA ALA A 199 -16.86 -34.67 -18.76
C ALA A 199 -17.07 -35.19 -20.19
N LEU A 200 -16.84 -36.50 -20.34
CA LEU A 200 -17.73 -37.42 -21.03
C LEU A 200 -18.07 -37.06 -22.49
N MET A 201 -17.19 -37.44 -23.43
CA MET A 201 -17.63 -37.73 -24.79
C MET A 201 -18.13 -39.18 -24.82
N ASN A 202 -19.42 -39.33 -24.53
CA ASN A 202 -20.19 -40.48 -24.94
C ASN A 202 -20.47 -40.38 -26.45
N THR A 203 -20.11 -41.45 -27.16
CA THR A 203 -20.89 -42.14 -28.20
C THR A 203 -22.00 -41.39 -28.96
N ALA A 204 -21.99 -41.60 -30.28
CA ALA A 204 -23.13 -41.82 -31.19
C ALA A 204 -23.37 -40.76 -32.30
N THR A 205 -22.98 -41.17 -33.52
CA THR A 205 -23.83 -41.31 -34.72
C THR A 205 -24.05 -40.12 -35.68
N THR A 206 -24.05 -40.49 -36.98
CA THR A 206 -24.58 -39.86 -38.22
C THR A 206 -23.69 -38.77 -38.85
N ILE A 207 -23.22 -38.83 -40.10
CA ILE A 207 -23.45 -39.65 -41.32
C ILE A 207 -22.09 -39.88 -41.97
#